data_AF-A0A949N3A8-F1
#
_entry.id   AF-A0A949N3A8-F1
#
_cell.length_a   1.000
_cell.length_b   1.000
_cell.length_c   1.000
_cell.angle_alpha   90.00
_cell.angle_beta   90.00
_cell.angle_gamma   90.00
#
_symmetry.space_group_name_H-M   'P 1'
#
loop_
_entity.id
_entity.type
_entity.pdbx_description
1 polymer ?
#
loop_
_entity_poly.entity_id
_entity_poly.type
_entity_poly.pdbx_seq_one_letter_code
_entity_poly.pdbx_strand_id
1 'polypeptide(L)'
;LALQNSVESAIAALNGGISVLRIAGIDATDTAAQIANFAISNAGANSGLGWTATLGHNSVIASHGDYWSDALGAAALGGGANTGTYGLEPIILTENPTTVGSYTTAELAILAKAGYTNLTVLGGALAMPSSTVNTLLAGL
;
A
#
# COMPACT_ATOMS: atom_id res chain seq x y z
N LEU A 1 -6.71 16.86 -3.29
CA LEU A 1 -7.90 16.84 -4.18
C LEU A 1 -8.25 15.38 -4.45
N ALA A 2 -9.50 14.98 -4.25
CA ALA A 2 -10.01 13.66 -4.63
C ALA A 2 -10.82 13.74 -5.94
N LEU A 3 -10.97 12.61 -6.63
CA LEU A 3 -11.81 12.49 -7.83
C LEU A 3 -13.29 12.73 -7.47
N GLN A 4 -14.00 13.52 -8.26
CA GLN A 4 -15.43 13.80 -8.01
C GLN A 4 -16.32 12.67 -8.53
N ASN A 5 -17.47 12.43 -7.86
CA ASN A 5 -18.46 11.41 -8.28
C ASN A 5 -19.02 11.64 -9.70
N SER A 6 -19.07 12.89 -10.16
CA SER A 6 -19.48 13.25 -11.51
C SER A 6 -18.52 12.67 -12.57
N VAL A 7 -17.22 12.65 -12.27
CA VAL A 7 -16.19 12.07 -13.15
C VAL A 7 -16.33 10.56 -13.17
N GLU A 8 -16.57 9.91 -12.04
CA GLU A 8 -16.81 8.46 -11.99
C GLU A 8 -18.05 8.05 -12.76
N SER A 9 -19.14 8.81 -12.64
CA SER A 9 -20.37 8.56 -13.39
C SER A 9 -20.13 8.69 -14.89
N ALA A 10 -19.32 9.69 -15.31
CA ALA A 10 -18.96 9.86 -16.71
C ALA A 10 -18.10 8.68 -17.22
N ILE A 11 -17.13 8.20 -16.43
CA ILE A 11 -16.30 7.04 -16.78
C ILE A 11 -17.16 5.76 -16.88
N ALA A 12 -18.05 5.54 -15.91
CA ALA A 12 -18.93 4.38 -15.89
C ALA A 12 -19.86 4.32 -17.12
N ALA A 13 -20.23 5.47 -17.68
CA ALA A 13 -21.07 5.56 -18.88
C ALA A 13 -20.32 5.35 -20.21
N LEU A 14 -18.98 5.29 -20.20
CA LEU A 14 -18.19 5.07 -21.42
C LEU A 14 -18.51 3.70 -22.04
N ASN A 15 -18.49 3.63 -23.38
CA ASN A 15 -18.64 2.38 -24.16
C ASN A 15 -19.81 1.47 -23.76
N GLY A 16 -20.93 2.05 -23.30
CA GLY A 16 -22.13 1.29 -22.93
C GLY A 16 -22.10 0.68 -21.53
N GLY A 17 -21.11 1.03 -20.70
CA GLY A 17 -21.03 0.60 -19.29
C GLY A 17 -19.67 -0.02 -18.95
N ILE A 18 -18.83 0.70 -18.21
CA ILE A 18 -17.59 0.17 -17.63
C ILE A 18 -17.76 0.06 -16.11
N SER A 19 -17.27 -1.04 -15.52
CA SER A 19 -17.21 -1.18 -14.06
C SER A 19 -16.17 -0.23 -13.49
N VAL A 20 -16.57 0.60 -12.52
CA VAL A 20 -15.69 1.52 -11.81
C VAL A 20 -15.56 1.08 -10.35
N LEU A 21 -14.33 0.93 -9.88
CA LEU A 21 -14.00 0.69 -8.48
C LEU A 21 -13.18 1.87 -7.96
N ARG A 22 -13.63 2.48 -6.86
CA ARG A 22 -12.85 3.46 -6.10
C ARG A 22 -12.20 2.76 -4.91
N ILE A 23 -10.89 2.90 -4.78
CA ILE A 23 -10.12 2.51 -3.60
C ILE A 23 -9.51 3.79 -3.05
N ALA A 24 -10.08 4.33 -1.96
CA ALA A 24 -9.70 5.64 -1.44
C ALA A 24 -10.06 5.78 0.03
N GLY A 25 -9.14 6.37 0.78
CA GLY A 25 -9.32 6.73 2.18
C GLY A 25 -9.55 8.22 2.41
N ILE A 26 -9.58 8.59 3.69
CA ILE A 26 -9.72 9.97 4.17
C ILE A 26 -8.46 10.79 3.81
N ASP A 27 -7.28 10.18 3.89
CA ASP A 27 -5.99 10.77 3.52
C ASP A 27 -5.10 9.78 2.74
N ALA A 28 -3.84 10.17 2.49
CA ALA A 28 -2.90 9.36 1.73
C ALA A 28 -2.51 8.06 2.46
N THR A 29 -2.42 8.08 3.79
CA THR A 29 -2.07 6.89 4.60
C THR A 29 -3.21 5.89 4.66
N ASP A 30 -4.46 6.36 4.83
CA ASP A 30 -5.66 5.52 4.73
C ASP A 30 -5.83 4.96 3.32
N THR A 31 -5.60 5.78 2.30
CA THR A 31 -5.64 5.32 0.91
C THR A 31 -4.61 4.24 0.64
N ALA A 32 -3.37 4.40 1.14
CA ALA A 32 -2.34 3.37 1.03
C ALA A 32 -2.75 2.08 1.74
N ALA A 33 -3.34 2.17 2.93
CA ALA A 33 -3.87 1.02 3.66
C ALA A 33 -4.97 0.30 2.87
N GLN A 34 -5.94 1.02 2.30
CA GLN A 34 -7.00 0.42 1.49
C GLN A 34 -6.47 -0.24 0.21
N ILE A 35 -5.46 0.36 -0.43
CA ILE A 35 -4.80 -0.23 -1.61
C ILE A 35 -4.05 -1.50 -1.21
N ALA A 36 -3.32 -1.50 -0.10
CA ALA A 36 -2.64 -2.68 0.42
C ALA A 36 -3.63 -3.81 0.71
N ASN A 37 -4.75 -3.49 1.37
CA ASN A 37 -5.80 -4.44 1.67
C ASN A 37 -6.46 -5.02 0.41
N PHE A 38 -6.75 -4.17 -0.57
CA PHE A 38 -7.27 -4.61 -1.87
C PHE A 38 -6.26 -5.51 -2.58
N ALA A 39 -4.96 -5.19 -2.52
CA ALA A 39 -3.93 -5.98 -3.16
C ALA A 39 -3.92 -7.42 -2.63
N ILE A 40 -3.97 -7.61 -1.31
CA ILE A 40 -3.92 -8.93 -0.67
C ILE A 40 -5.27 -9.65 -0.62
N SER A 41 -6.38 -8.93 -0.79
CA SER A 41 -7.72 -9.50 -0.82
C SER A 41 -7.88 -10.47 -1.99
N ASN A 42 -8.68 -11.52 -1.80
CA ASN A 42 -8.85 -12.59 -2.78
C ASN A 42 -9.32 -12.03 -4.14
N ALA A 43 -8.69 -12.47 -5.23
CA ALA A 43 -9.03 -12.08 -6.60
C ALA A 43 -10.42 -12.55 -7.04
N GLY A 44 -11.04 -13.49 -6.31
CA GLY A 44 -12.42 -13.91 -6.54
C GLY A 44 -13.43 -12.76 -6.40
N ALA A 45 -14.39 -12.68 -7.33
CA ALA A 45 -15.49 -11.70 -7.33
C ALA A 45 -15.05 -10.20 -7.35
N ASN A 46 -13.92 -9.87 -7.99
CA ASN A 46 -13.41 -8.49 -8.09
C ASN A 46 -13.15 -7.82 -6.72
N SER A 47 -12.88 -8.61 -5.68
CA SER A 47 -12.69 -8.12 -4.31
C SER A 47 -11.24 -7.74 -3.99
N GLY A 48 -10.28 -8.05 -4.88
CA GLY A 48 -8.86 -7.75 -4.68
C GLY A 48 -7.97 -8.21 -5.83
N LEU A 49 -6.64 -8.11 -5.65
CA LEU A 49 -5.63 -8.58 -6.62
C LEU A 49 -5.08 -9.98 -6.30
N GLY A 50 -5.39 -10.52 -5.12
CA GLY A 50 -4.96 -11.85 -4.69
C GLY A 50 -3.46 -11.96 -4.45
N TRP A 51 -2.79 -10.87 -4.08
CA TRP A 51 -1.38 -10.90 -3.72
C TRP A 51 -1.20 -11.72 -2.45
N THR A 52 -0.38 -12.76 -2.52
CA THR A 52 -0.12 -13.66 -1.40
C THR A 52 1.32 -13.56 -0.98
N ALA A 53 1.56 -13.47 0.33
CA ALA A 53 2.89 -13.67 0.87
C ALA A 53 3.39 -15.08 0.53
N THR A 54 4.54 -15.18 -0.14
CA THR A 54 5.19 -16.47 -0.43
C THR A 54 6.62 -16.47 0.08
N LEU A 55 7.26 -17.65 0.11
CA LEU A 55 8.66 -17.75 0.51
C LEU A 55 9.53 -16.88 -0.40
N GLY A 56 10.15 -15.84 0.17
CA GLY A 56 10.95 -14.86 -0.57
C GLY A 56 10.19 -13.60 -1.01
N HIS A 57 8.86 -13.59 -0.90
CA HIS A 57 7.99 -12.46 -1.26
C HIS A 57 6.93 -12.23 -0.16
N ASN A 58 7.41 -11.89 1.02
CA ASN A 58 6.60 -11.61 2.22
C ASN A 58 6.98 -10.27 2.85
N SER A 59 7.41 -9.32 2.01
CA SER A 59 7.84 -7.99 2.39
C SER A 59 6.73 -6.97 2.16
N VAL A 60 6.63 -6.01 3.08
CA VAL A 60 5.86 -4.78 2.92
C VAL A 60 6.84 -3.65 2.66
N ILE A 61 6.52 -2.74 1.75
CA ILE A 61 7.31 -1.54 1.52
C ILE A 61 6.74 -0.40 2.36
N ALA A 62 7.58 0.29 3.12
CA ALA A 62 7.19 1.50 3.86
C ALA A 62 7.98 2.72 3.42
N SER A 63 7.26 3.84 3.32
CA SER A 63 7.79 5.19 3.11
C SER A 63 7.02 6.16 4.02
N HIS A 64 7.57 7.34 4.26
CA HIS A 64 6.77 8.43 4.82
C HIS A 64 5.77 8.98 3.79
N GLY A 65 4.62 9.46 4.27
CA GLY A 65 3.52 9.98 3.46
C GLY A 65 3.67 11.45 3.09
N ASP A 66 4.36 12.23 3.92
CA ASP A 66 4.75 13.60 3.60
C ASP A 66 5.84 13.58 2.53
N TYR A 67 5.61 14.09 1.32
CA TYR A 67 6.53 13.96 0.17
C TYR A 67 6.59 12.55 -0.43
N TRP A 68 6.09 12.41 -1.65
CA TRP A 68 5.78 11.12 -2.30
C TRP A 68 6.94 10.51 -3.08
N SER A 69 8.13 11.12 -3.11
CA SER A 69 9.22 10.70 -4.02
C SER A 69 9.76 9.30 -3.70
N ASP A 70 9.89 8.97 -2.41
CA ASP A 70 10.42 7.68 -1.98
C ASP A 70 9.41 6.56 -2.27
N ALA A 71 8.13 6.80 -1.97
CA ALA A 71 7.02 5.90 -2.33
C ALA A 71 6.88 5.74 -3.86
N LEU A 72 7.05 6.81 -4.64
CA LEU A 72 7.02 6.72 -6.11
C LEU A 72 8.18 5.87 -6.64
N GLY A 73 9.39 6.08 -6.13
CA GLY A 73 10.55 5.25 -6.47
C GLY A 73 10.33 3.78 -6.15
N ALA A 74 9.57 3.49 -5.10
CA ALA A 74 9.20 2.15 -4.67
C ALA A 74 8.22 1.43 -5.62
N ALA A 75 7.43 2.16 -6.40
CA ALA A 75 6.37 1.58 -7.22
C ALA A 75 6.89 0.54 -8.22
N ALA A 76 8.09 0.75 -8.77
CA ALA A 76 8.75 -0.19 -9.67
C ALA A 76 9.25 -1.46 -8.96
N LEU A 77 9.52 -1.38 -7.65
CA LEU A 77 9.91 -2.53 -6.84
C LEU A 77 8.67 -3.36 -6.50
N GLY A 78 7.63 -2.75 -5.93
CA GLY A 78 6.44 -3.44 -5.43
C GLY A 78 5.42 -3.85 -6.49
N GLY A 79 5.46 -3.25 -7.69
CA GLY A 79 4.45 -3.43 -8.74
C GLY A 79 4.69 -4.57 -9.74
N GLY A 80 5.61 -5.50 -9.46
CA GLY A 80 5.80 -6.69 -10.31
C GLY A 80 6.56 -6.50 -11.60
N ALA A 81 7.30 -5.39 -11.74
CA ALA A 81 8.27 -5.24 -12.82
C ALA A 81 9.50 -6.14 -12.66
N ASN A 82 9.65 -6.78 -11.49
CA ASN A 82 10.79 -7.62 -11.15
C ASN A 82 10.34 -9.08 -10.96
N THR A 83 11.09 -10.03 -11.50
CA THR A 83 10.87 -11.48 -11.33
C THR A 83 11.82 -12.09 -10.29
N GLY A 84 12.58 -11.24 -9.59
CA GLY A 84 13.57 -11.59 -8.58
C GLY A 84 13.04 -11.46 -7.14
N THR A 85 13.78 -10.81 -6.25
CA THR A 85 13.44 -10.65 -4.81
C THR A 85 12.18 -9.82 -4.52
N TYR A 86 11.74 -9.02 -5.49
CA TYR A 86 10.57 -8.16 -5.39
C TYR A 86 9.59 -8.55 -6.50
N GLY A 87 8.29 -8.36 -6.27
CA GLY A 87 7.29 -8.79 -7.23
C GLY A 87 5.87 -8.34 -6.93
N LEU A 88 5.41 -8.34 -5.68
CA LEU A 88 4.03 -7.96 -5.32
C LEU A 88 3.99 -7.52 -3.86
N GLU A 89 4.66 -6.42 -3.55
CA GLU A 89 4.78 -5.88 -2.19
C GLU A 89 3.86 -4.67 -2.01
N PRO A 90 2.89 -4.74 -1.07
CA PRO A 90 2.08 -3.58 -0.73
C PRO A 90 2.95 -2.42 -0.23
N ILE A 91 2.60 -1.20 -0.62
CA ILE A 91 3.24 0.02 -0.13
C ILE A 91 2.34 0.64 0.93
N ILE A 92 2.86 0.79 2.14
CA ILE A 92 2.22 1.52 3.25
C ILE A 92 2.94 2.85 3.50
N LEU A 93 2.21 3.83 4.02
CA LEU A 93 2.74 5.18 4.27
C LEU A 93 2.64 5.53 5.75
N THR A 94 3.72 6.04 6.35
CA THR A 94 3.59 6.66 7.68
C THR A 94 3.03 8.07 7.55
N GLU A 95 2.36 8.60 8.59
CA GLU A 95 1.85 9.99 8.58
C GLU A 95 3.00 10.97 8.34
N ASN A 96 4.11 10.79 9.04
CA ASN A 96 5.32 11.61 8.90
C ASN A 96 6.54 10.80 9.38
N PRO A 97 7.77 11.35 9.33
CA PRO A 97 8.96 10.60 9.73
C PRO A 97 8.93 10.07 11.17
N THR A 98 8.21 10.68 12.10
CA THR A 98 8.19 10.28 13.51
C THR A 98 6.88 9.62 13.94
N THR A 99 5.89 9.52 13.06
CA THR A 99 4.54 9.05 13.37
C THR A 99 4.09 8.04 12.32
N VAL A 100 3.91 6.77 12.73
CA VAL A 100 3.39 5.71 11.84
C VAL A 100 1.95 5.99 11.42
N GLY A 101 1.12 6.43 12.35
CA GLY A 101 -0.28 6.74 12.11
C GLY A 101 -1.23 5.57 12.28
N SER A 102 -2.50 5.89 12.50
CA SER A 102 -3.51 4.91 12.91
C SER A 102 -3.89 3.92 11.80
N TYR A 103 -4.06 4.40 10.56
CA TYR A 103 -4.41 3.57 9.41
C TYR A 103 -3.32 2.55 9.08
N THR A 104 -2.07 3.00 9.07
CA THR A 104 -0.91 2.13 8.83
C THR A 104 -0.73 1.11 9.95
N THR A 105 -0.94 1.52 11.21
CA THR A 105 -0.91 0.58 12.34
C THR A 105 -1.98 -0.51 12.19
N ALA A 106 -3.19 -0.16 11.75
CA ALA A 106 -4.28 -1.12 11.54
C ALA A 106 -3.97 -2.09 10.39
N GLU A 107 -3.44 -1.59 9.27
CA GLU A 107 -3.12 -2.41 8.10
C GLU A 107 -1.94 -3.36 8.34
N LEU A 108 -0.93 -2.94 9.11
CA LEU A 108 0.19 -3.82 9.50
C LEU A 108 -0.31 -5.11 10.16
N ALA A 109 -1.29 -5.00 11.07
CA ALA A 109 -1.89 -6.17 11.73
C ALA A 109 -2.66 -7.08 10.76
N ILE A 110 -3.16 -6.55 9.64
CA ILE A 110 -3.81 -7.33 8.58
C ILE A 110 -2.75 -8.02 7.72
N LEU A 111 -1.71 -7.29 7.31
CA LEU A 111 -0.57 -7.80 6.54
C LEU A 111 0.17 -8.91 7.28
N ALA A 112 0.41 -8.74 8.59
CA ALA A 112 0.97 -9.77 9.47
C ALA A 112 0.17 -11.08 9.42
N LYS A 113 -1.16 -10.98 9.55
CA LYS A 113 -2.06 -12.15 9.47
C LYS A 113 -2.07 -12.78 8.08
N ALA A 114 -1.83 -11.99 7.03
CA ALA A 114 -1.67 -12.46 5.66
C ALA A 114 -0.28 -13.06 5.37
N GLY A 115 0.62 -13.08 6.36
CA GLY A 115 1.94 -13.73 6.27
C GLY A 115 3.08 -12.83 5.82
N TYR A 116 2.87 -11.52 5.75
CA TYR A 116 3.93 -10.54 5.53
C TYR A 116 4.71 -10.32 6.83
N THR A 117 6.01 -10.59 6.82
CA THR A 117 6.86 -10.52 8.04
C THR A 117 8.12 -9.70 7.85
N ASN A 118 8.37 -9.23 6.62
CA ASN A 118 9.57 -8.47 6.27
C ASN A 118 9.19 -7.03 5.94
N LEU A 119 10.11 -6.10 6.19
CA LEU A 119 9.92 -4.69 5.88
C LEU A 119 11.04 -4.21 4.96
N THR A 120 10.66 -3.60 3.85
CA THR A 120 11.56 -2.82 2.99
C THR A 120 11.30 -1.35 3.24
N VAL A 121 12.32 -0.63 3.69
CA VAL A 121 12.21 0.80 4.04
C VAL A 121 12.77 1.64 2.91
N LEU A 122 11.98 2.61 2.45
CA LEU A 122 12.35 3.57 1.42
C LEU A 122 12.50 4.94 2.07
N GLY A 123 13.65 5.56 1.84
CA GLY A 123 14.04 6.82 2.47
C GLY A 123 15.19 6.67 3.46
N GLY A 124 15.97 7.75 3.59
CA GLY A 124 17.08 7.80 4.54
C GLY A 124 16.61 8.00 5.99
N ALA A 125 17.55 8.03 6.94
CA ALA A 125 17.26 8.12 8.38
C ALA A 125 16.46 9.38 8.80
N LEU A 126 16.41 10.42 7.96
CA LEU A 126 15.57 11.61 8.19
C LEU A 126 14.13 11.43 7.73
N ALA A 127 13.89 10.60 6.72
CA ALA A 127 12.57 10.26 6.20
C ALA A 127 11.96 9.10 6.98
N MET A 128 12.79 8.09 7.29
CA MET A 128 12.43 6.88 8.04
C MET A 128 13.43 6.64 9.18
N PRO A 129 13.33 7.40 10.30
CA PRO A 129 14.13 7.19 11.49
C PRO A 129 13.98 5.78 12.06
N SER A 130 15.02 5.26 12.70
CA SER A 130 15.01 3.91 13.28
C SER A 130 13.88 3.67 14.28
N SER A 131 13.43 4.71 15.01
CA SER A 131 12.26 4.60 15.91
C SER A 131 10.98 4.22 15.16
N THR A 132 10.77 4.83 14.00
CA THR A 132 9.60 4.58 13.14
C THR A 132 9.71 3.22 12.48
N VAL A 133 10.90 2.88 11.96
CA VAL A 133 11.19 1.55 11.40
C VAL A 133 10.95 0.44 12.43
N ASN A 134 11.41 0.61 13.66
CA ASN A 134 11.19 -0.35 14.74
C ASN A 134 9.71 -0.51 15.08
N THR A 135 8.94 0.59 15.03
CA THR A 135 7.49 0.55 15.28
C THR A 135 6.77 -0.21 14.16
N LEU A 136 7.16 0.00 12.91
CA LEU A 136 6.61 -0.73 11.76
C LEU A 136 6.93 -2.23 11.84
N LEU A 137 8.19 -2.58 12.13
CA LEU A 137 8.63 -3.97 12.28
C LEU A 137 7.89 -4.69 13.42
N ALA A 138 7.58 -3.99 14.51
CA ALA A 138 6.82 -4.57 15.62
C ALA A 138 5.34 -4.82 15.28
N GLY A 139 4.83 -4.22 14.20
CA GLY A 139 3.45 -4.40 13.73
C GLY A 139 3.25 -5.54 12.72
N LEU A 140 4.35 -6.09 12.18
CA LEU A 140 4.37 -7.27 11.30
C LEU A 140 4.61 -8.56 12.09
#